data_AF-A0A377B6N1-F1
#
_entry.id   AF-A0A377B6N1-F1
#
_cell.length_a   1.000
_cell.length_b   1.000
_cell.length_c   1.000
_cell.angle_alpha   90.00
_cell.angle_beta   90.00
_cell.angle_gamma   90.00
#
_symmetry.space_group_name_H-M   'P 1'
#
loop_
_entity.id
_entity.type
_entity.pdbx_description
1 polymer ?
#
loop_
_entity_poly.entity_id
_entity_poly.type
_entity_poly.pdbx_seq_one_letter_code
_entity_poly.pdbx_strand_id
1 'polypeptide(L)'
;MALENSGFRTFGFGAGREDVWEPDLDVNWGDEKAWLTHRHPEALAKAPLGATEMGLIYVNPEGPDHSGEPLSAAAAIRATFGNMGMNDEETVALIAGGHTLGKTHGAGPTSNVGPDPEAAPIEEQGLGWASTYGSGVGADAITSGLEVVWTQTPTQWSNYFFENLFKYEWVQTRSPAGAIQFEAVDAPEIIPDPFDPSKKRKPTMLVTDLTLRFDPEFEKISRRFLNDPQAFNEAFARAWFKLTHRDMGPKSRYIGPEVPKEDLIWQDPLPQPIYNPTEQDIIDLKFAIADSGLSVSELVSVAWASASTFRGGDKRGGANGARLALMPQRDWDVNAAAVRALPVLEKIQKESGKASLADIIVLAGVVGVEKAASAAGLSIHVPFAPGRVDARQDQTDIEMFELLEPIADGFRNYRARLDVSTTESLLIDKAQQLTLTAPEMTALVGGMRVLGANFDGSKNGVFTDRVGVLSNDFFVNLLDMRYEWKATDESKELFEGRDRETGEVKYTASRADLVFGSNSVLRAVAEVYASSDAHEKFVKDFVAAWVKVMNLDRFDLL
;
A
#
# COMPACT_ATOMS: atom_id res chain seq x y z
N MET A 1 -11.20 -16.80 -16.74
CA MET A 1 -11.16 -17.48 -18.07
C MET A 1 -10.08 -18.55 -18.21
N ALA A 2 -8.76 -18.26 -18.20
CA ALA A 2 -7.74 -19.30 -18.48
C ALA A 2 -7.79 -20.49 -17.49
N LEU A 3 -7.87 -20.20 -16.19
CA LEU A 3 -8.04 -21.23 -15.15
C LEU A 3 -9.32 -22.04 -15.36
N GLU A 4 -10.45 -21.39 -15.64
CA GLU A 4 -11.73 -22.08 -15.90
C GLU A 4 -11.67 -22.98 -17.13
N ASN A 5 -11.02 -22.53 -18.21
CA ASN A 5 -10.81 -23.32 -19.42
C ASN A 5 -9.91 -24.54 -19.16
N SER A 6 -9.01 -24.48 -18.18
CA SER A 6 -8.21 -25.63 -17.76
C SER A 6 -8.99 -26.63 -16.89
N GLY A 7 -10.23 -26.31 -16.50
CA GLY A 7 -11.04 -27.12 -15.59
C GLY A 7 -10.95 -26.73 -14.11
N PHE A 8 -10.31 -25.61 -13.78
CA PHE A 8 -10.24 -25.10 -12.41
C PHE A 8 -11.43 -24.17 -12.10
N ARG A 9 -12.03 -24.32 -10.91
CA ARG A 9 -13.10 -23.41 -10.47
C ARG A 9 -12.51 -22.25 -9.67
N THR A 10 -12.62 -21.04 -10.22
CA THR A 10 -12.24 -19.79 -9.55
C THR A 10 -13.15 -19.48 -8.36
N PHE A 11 -12.65 -18.69 -7.40
CA PHE A 11 -13.45 -18.26 -6.24
C PHE A 11 -14.50 -17.20 -6.61
N GLY A 12 -14.20 -16.40 -7.63
CA GLY A 12 -15.06 -15.35 -8.20
C GLY A 12 -14.21 -14.27 -8.87
N PHE A 13 -14.86 -13.19 -9.31
CA PHE A 13 -14.21 -12.05 -9.97
C PHE A 13 -14.97 -10.75 -9.71
N GLY A 14 -14.26 -9.70 -9.30
CA GLY A 14 -14.76 -8.33 -9.21
C GLY A 14 -14.07 -7.43 -10.23
N ALA A 15 -14.84 -6.83 -11.13
CA ALA A 15 -14.38 -5.76 -12.01
C ALA A 15 -14.34 -4.41 -11.26
N GLY A 16 -13.87 -3.35 -11.93
CA GLY A 16 -13.80 -1.98 -11.35
C GLY A 16 -12.39 -1.42 -11.25
N ARG A 17 -11.40 -2.07 -11.87
CA ARG A 17 -10.10 -1.44 -12.15
C ARG A 17 -10.25 -0.51 -13.35
N GLU A 18 -9.88 0.74 -13.15
CA GLU A 18 -9.80 1.73 -14.21
C GLU A 18 -8.39 1.70 -14.80
N ASP A 19 -8.29 1.84 -16.11
CA ASP A 19 -7.00 1.98 -16.78
C ASP A 19 -6.33 3.30 -16.39
N VAL A 20 -5.00 3.27 -16.33
CA VAL A 20 -4.14 4.46 -16.18
C VAL A 20 -3.44 4.76 -17.50
N TRP A 21 -3.03 6.01 -17.69
CA TRP A 21 -2.53 6.53 -18.96
C TRP A 21 -1.06 6.96 -18.92
N GLU A 22 -0.42 6.79 -17.77
CA GLU A 22 1.00 7.08 -17.54
C GLU A 22 1.56 6.12 -16.48
N PRO A 23 2.88 5.90 -16.43
CA PRO A 23 3.51 5.12 -15.37
C PRO A 23 3.27 5.76 -14.00
N ASP A 24 3.12 4.92 -12.97
CA ASP A 24 3.21 5.39 -11.59
C ASP A 24 4.67 5.75 -11.28
N LEU A 25 4.97 7.05 -11.31
CA LEU A 25 6.30 7.60 -11.05
C LEU A 25 6.67 7.62 -9.56
N ASP A 26 5.73 7.27 -8.68
CA ASP A 26 5.88 7.37 -7.24
C ASP A 26 6.34 6.04 -6.60
N VAL A 27 6.41 4.95 -7.37
CA VAL A 27 6.88 3.66 -6.87
C VAL A 27 8.41 3.62 -6.83
N ASN A 28 8.97 3.54 -5.63
CA ASN A 28 10.38 3.22 -5.45
C ASN A 28 10.62 1.70 -5.61
N TRP A 29 11.01 1.28 -6.81
CA TRP A 29 11.36 -0.11 -7.11
C TRP A 29 12.73 -0.55 -6.55
N GLY A 30 13.53 0.38 -6.01
CA GLY A 30 14.88 0.17 -5.47
C GLY A 30 15.92 1.11 -6.10
N ASP A 31 17.09 1.20 -5.47
CA ASP A 31 18.15 2.15 -5.83
C ASP A 31 19.14 1.63 -6.89
N GLU A 32 19.03 0.35 -7.26
CA GLU A 32 19.94 -0.32 -8.19
C GLU A 32 20.00 0.35 -9.56
N LYS A 33 21.19 0.37 -10.15
CA LYS A 33 21.44 0.97 -11.47
C LYS A 33 21.58 -0.05 -12.59
N ALA A 34 21.42 -1.33 -12.27
CA ALA A 34 21.49 -2.42 -13.22
C ALA A 34 20.38 -3.45 -12.94
N TRP A 35 19.76 -3.95 -14.00
CA TRP A 35 18.80 -5.05 -13.94
C TRP A 35 19.40 -6.28 -13.27
N LEU A 36 18.57 -7.01 -12.52
CA LEU A 36 18.91 -8.26 -11.84
C LEU A 36 20.04 -8.11 -10.79
N THR A 37 20.29 -6.89 -10.31
CA THR A 37 21.17 -6.67 -9.16
C THR A 37 20.51 -7.24 -7.90
N HIS A 38 21.22 -8.10 -7.17
CA HIS A 38 20.69 -8.85 -6.03
C HIS A 38 20.57 -8.04 -4.73
N ARG A 39 19.51 -8.34 -3.98
CA ARG A 39 19.21 -7.86 -2.62
C ARG A 39 19.10 -9.05 -1.68
N HIS A 40 19.83 -8.98 -0.58
CA HIS A 40 19.75 -10.03 0.44
C HIS A 40 18.39 -10.06 1.15
N PRO A 41 17.83 -11.24 1.48
CA PRO A 41 16.53 -11.37 2.15
C PRO A 41 16.42 -10.59 3.47
N GLU A 42 17.52 -10.47 4.23
CA GLU A 42 17.56 -9.72 5.49
C GLU A 42 17.28 -8.23 5.27
N ALA A 43 17.67 -7.68 4.10
CA ALA A 43 17.37 -6.31 3.72
C ALA A 43 15.88 -6.13 3.34
N LEU A 44 15.23 -7.18 2.83
CA LEU A 44 13.82 -7.15 2.46
C LEU A 44 12.87 -7.27 3.65
N ALA A 45 13.27 -8.01 4.69
CA ALA A 45 12.42 -8.27 5.86
C ALA A 45 11.96 -7.00 6.61
N LYS A 46 12.59 -5.85 6.35
CA LYS A 46 12.25 -4.55 6.95
C LYS A 46 12.02 -3.44 5.92
N ALA A 47 12.02 -3.77 4.63
CA ALA A 47 11.90 -2.80 3.55
C ALA A 47 10.54 -2.94 2.85
N PRO A 48 9.97 -1.84 2.33
CA PRO A 48 8.78 -1.88 1.49
C PRO A 48 9.08 -2.40 0.06
N LEU A 49 9.98 -3.37 -0.08
CA LEU A 49 10.39 -3.96 -1.36
C LEU A 49 9.89 -5.40 -1.45
N GLY A 50 9.21 -5.72 -2.55
CA GLY A 50 8.59 -7.04 -2.76
C GLY A 50 9.44 -8.05 -3.51
N ALA A 51 10.67 -7.71 -3.92
CA ALA A 51 11.49 -8.56 -4.79
C ALA A 51 12.98 -8.58 -4.42
N THR A 52 13.64 -9.73 -4.64
CA THR A 52 15.06 -9.96 -4.35
C THR A 52 16.01 -9.34 -5.36
N GLU A 53 15.55 -8.96 -6.54
CA GLU A 53 16.40 -8.35 -7.56
C GLU A 53 15.62 -7.30 -8.33
N MET A 54 16.31 -6.26 -8.80
CA MET A 54 15.70 -5.24 -9.65
C MET A 54 15.16 -5.88 -10.93
N GLY A 55 13.85 -5.74 -11.16
CA GLY A 55 13.15 -6.28 -12.34
C GLY A 55 12.54 -7.68 -12.18
N LEU A 56 12.73 -8.34 -11.03
CA LEU A 56 11.99 -9.57 -10.71
C LEU A 56 10.67 -9.25 -10.01
N ILE A 57 9.71 -10.20 -10.11
CA ILE A 57 8.42 -10.09 -9.42
C ILE A 57 8.56 -10.42 -7.92
N TYR A 58 9.24 -11.52 -7.59
CA TYR A 58 9.46 -11.98 -6.21
C TYR A 58 10.90 -12.42 -6.02
N VAL A 59 11.27 -13.60 -6.52
CA VAL A 59 12.56 -14.24 -6.28
C VAL A 59 13.20 -14.72 -7.57
N ASN A 60 14.51 -14.92 -7.53
CA ASN A 60 15.25 -15.57 -8.60
C ASN A 60 14.88 -17.08 -8.67
N PRO A 61 14.41 -17.59 -9.83
CA PRO A 61 14.00 -18.98 -9.99
C PRO A 61 15.15 -20.00 -9.91
N GLU A 62 16.40 -19.54 -10.01
CA GLU A 62 17.63 -20.33 -9.81
C GLU A 62 18.11 -20.34 -8.35
N GLY A 63 17.37 -19.68 -7.45
CA GLY A 63 17.75 -19.44 -6.05
C GLY A 63 18.56 -18.14 -5.86
N PRO A 64 18.70 -17.65 -4.62
CA PRO A 64 19.51 -16.47 -4.31
C PRO A 64 20.92 -16.59 -4.89
N ASP A 65 21.42 -15.52 -5.53
CA ASP A 65 22.74 -15.48 -6.18
C ASP A 65 23.00 -16.64 -7.16
N HIS A 66 21.96 -17.18 -7.81
CA HIS A 66 22.03 -18.37 -8.67
C HIS A 66 22.64 -19.59 -7.97
N SER A 67 22.31 -19.80 -6.69
CA SER A 67 22.90 -20.87 -5.87
C SER A 67 22.60 -22.28 -6.39
N GLY A 68 21.43 -22.50 -7.01
CA GLY A 68 20.92 -23.83 -7.33
C GLY A 68 20.45 -24.65 -6.12
N GLU A 69 20.59 -24.12 -4.91
CA GLU A 69 20.29 -24.83 -3.66
C GLU A 69 18.84 -24.59 -3.23
N PRO A 70 17.92 -25.59 -3.31
CA PRO A 70 16.50 -25.37 -3.06
C PRO A 70 16.19 -24.74 -1.71
N LEU A 71 16.80 -25.24 -0.63
CA LEU A 71 16.52 -24.73 0.71
C LEU A 71 16.91 -23.26 0.88
N SER A 72 17.88 -22.76 0.11
CA SER A 72 18.36 -21.38 0.22
C SER A 72 17.31 -20.34 -0.20
N ALA A 73 16.35 -20.70 -1.06
CA ALA A 73 15.32 -19.79 -1.55
C ALA A 73 14.16 -19.57 -0.55
N ALA A 74 14.04 -20.39 0.49
CA ALA A 74 12.86 -20.39 1.37
C ALA A 74 12.67 -19.05 2.10
N ALA A 75 13.74 -18.49 2.65
CA ALA A 75 13.70 -17.19 3.33
C ALA A 75 13.31 -16.05 2.37
N ALA A 76 13.85 -16.07 1.15
CA ALA A 76 13.53 -15.10 0.13
C ALA A 76 12.06 -15.18 -0.33
N ILE A 77 11.55 -16.40 -0.56
CA ILE A 77 10.16 -16.64 -0.93
C ILE A 77 9.24 -16.12 0.17
N ARG A 78 9.50 -16.49 1.43
CA ARG A 78 8.66 -16.08 2.57
C ARG A 78 8.68 -14.57 2.79
N ALA A 79 9.85 -13.93 2.69
CA ALA A 79 9.96 -12.48 2.84
C ALA A 79 9.23 -11.73 1.71
N THR A 80 9.42 -12.14 0.45
CA THR A 80 8.83 -11.44 -0.70
C THR A 80 7.33 -11.66 -0.80
N PHE A 81 6.84 -12.89 -0.61
CA PHE A 81 5.40 -13.16 -0.55
C PHE A 81 4.74 -12.49 0.66
N GLY A 82 5.40 -12.49 1.82
CA GLY A 82 4.94 -11.80 3.02
C GLY A 82 4.80 -10.29 2.81
N ASN A 83 5.78 -9.64 2.19
CA ASN A 83 5.72 -8.22 1.80
C ASN A 83 4.61 -7.93 0.78
N MET A 84 4.11 -8.96 0.09
CA MET A 84 2.96 -8.88 -0.80
C MET A 84 1.66 -9.40 -0.16
N GLY A 85 1.62 -9.56 1.17
CA GLY A 85 0.44 -9.93 1.92
C GLY A 85 0.02 -11.39 1.77
N MET A 86 0.95 -12.29 1.46
CA MET A 86 0.68 -13.74 1.35
C MET A 86 1.41 -14.51 2.46
N ASN A 87 0.68 -15.38 3.16
CA ASN A 87 1.27 -16.28 4.15
C ASN A 87 1.84 -17.57 3.50
N ASP A 88 2.43 -18.47 4.30
CA ASP A 88 3.03 -19.72 3.81
C ASP A 88 2.03 -20.62 3.06
N GLU A 89 0.79 -20.73 3.52
CA GLU A 89 -0.24 -21.57 2.87
C GLU A 89 -0.65 -20.99 1.51
N GLU A 90 -0.89 -19.68 1.46
CA GLU A 90 -1.21 -18.95 0.24
C GLU A 90 -0.04 -19.00 -0.76
N THR A 91 1.19 -18.91 -0.27
CA THR A 91 2.42 -18.98 -1.07
C THR A 91 2.58 -20.34 -1.74
N VAL A 92 2.48 -21.43 -0.97
CA VAL A 92 2.55 -22.79 -1.51
C VAL A 92 1.42 -23.03 -2.51
N ALA A 93 0.20 -22.60 -2.19
CA ALA A 93 -0.95 -22.73 -3.07
C ALA A 93 -0.76 -21.98 -4.39
N LEU A 94 -0.28 -20.74 -4.35
CA LEU A 94 -0.06 -19.90 -5.54
C LEU A 94 1.03 -20.46 -6.44
N ILE A 95 2.19 -20.85 -5.89
CA ILE A 95 3.31 -21.38 -6.68
C ILE A 95 2.90 -22.71 -7.32
N ALA A 96 2.43 -23.67 -6.53
CA ALA A 96 2.03 -24.98 -7.04
C ALA A 96 0.83 -24.90 -8.00
N GLY A 97 -0.14 -24.01 -7.72
CA GLY A 97 -1.30 -23.81 -8.59
C GLY A 97 -0.94 -23.17 -9.92
N GLY A 98 -0.08 -22.14 -9.91
CA GLY A 98 0.45 -21.55 -11.12
C GLY A 98 1.23 -22.56 -11.96
N HIS A 99 2.18 -23.25 -11.33
CA HIS A 99 3.04 -24.24 -12.00
C HIS A 99 2.37 -25.60 -12.25
N THR A 100 1.06 -25.72 -11.97
CA THR A 100 0.26 -26.85 -12.49
C THR A 100 0.03 -26.72 -14.01
N LEU A 101 0.13 -25.50 -14.55
CA LEU A 101 -0.18 -25.15 -15.93
C LEU A 101 1.04 -24.55 -16.66
N GLY A 102 1.08 -24.74 -17.98
CA GLY A 102 2.04 -24.11 -18.88
C GLY A 102 3.46 -24.66 -18.79
N LYS A 103 4.44 -23.80 -19.11
CA LYS A 103 5.87 -24.08 -19.13
C LYS A 103 6.70 -22.79 -19.02
N THR A 104 7.99 -22.92 -18.74
CA THR A 104 8.98 -21.85 -18.96
C THR A 104 9.57 -21.92 -20.38
N HIS A 105 10.37 -20.93 -20.81
CA HIS A 105 10.96 -20.89 -22.17
C HIS A 105 12.45 -20.53 -22.15
N GLY A 106 13.27 -21.45 -22.67
CA GLY A 106 14.73 -21.36 -22.66
C GLY A 106 15.36 -22.25 -23.74
N ALA A 107 14.79 -22.23 -24.95
CA ALA A 107 15.17 -23.13 -26.04
C ALA A 107 16.62 -22.95 -26.55
N GLY A 108 17.27 -21.82 -26.24
CA GLY A 108 18.64 -21.50 -26.62
C GLY A 108 19.24 -20.36 -25.79
N PRO A 109 20.49 -19.95 -26.06
CA PRO A 109 21.20 -18.93 -25.27
C PRO A 109 20.47 -17.58 -25.25
N THR A 110 20.42 -16.94 -24.08
CA THR A 110 19.77 -15.63 -23.88
C THR A 110 20.43 -14.50 -24.66
N SER A 111 21.66 -14.67 -25.13
CA SER A 111 22.34 -13.73 -26.03
C SER A 111 21.64 -13.51 -27.38
N ASN A 112 20.67 -14.37 -27.73
CA ASN A 112 19.86 -14.20 -28.93
C ASN A 112 18.66 -13.26 -28.73
N VAL A 113 18.33 -12.92 -27.49
CA VAL A 113 17.19 -12.07 -27.12
C VAL A 113 17.61 -10.61 -27.23
N GLY A 114 16.86 -9.85 -28.02
CA GLY A 114 17.06 -8.42 -28.23
C GLY A 114 16.65 -7.56 -27.02
N PRO A 115 16.68 -6.22 -27.20
CA PRO A 115 16.30 -5.27 -26.15
C PRO A 115 14.85 -5.46 -25.67
N ASP A 116 14.56 -5.00 -24.45
CA ASP A 116 13.19 -4.91 -23.92
C ASP A 116 12.35 -3.86 -24.70
N PRO A 117 11.02 -3.81 -24.51
CA PRO A 117 10.14 -2.95 -25.29
C PRO A 117 10.51 -1.46 -25.31
N GLU A 118 11.02 -0.89 -24.21
CA GLU A 118 11.35 0.55 -24.14
C GLU A 118 12.66 0.88 -24.90
N ALA A 119 13.53 -0.11 -25.11
CA ALA A 119 14.77 0.03 -25.85
C ALA A 119 14.71 -0.58 -27.27
N ALA A 120 13.54 -1.13 -27.66
CA ALA A 120 13.36 -1.78 -28.95
C ALA A 120 13.31 -0.78 -30.12
N PRO A 121 13.73 -1.20 -31.33
CA PRO A 121 13.55 -0.40 -32.54
C PRO A 121 12.07 -0.05 -32.76
N ILE A 122 11.81 1.14 -33.32
CA ILE A 122 10.44 1.66 -33.51
C ILE A 122 9.55 0.74 -34.36
N GLU A 123 10.14 -0.03 -35.28
CA GLU A 123 9.45 -1.01 -36.11
C GLU A 123 8.87 -2.21 -35.34
N GLU A 124 9.29 -2.45 -34.09
CA GLU A 124 8.71 -3.47 -33.20
C GLU A 124 7.35 -3.04 -32.63
N GLN A 125 6.96 -1.77 -32.82
CA GLN A 125 5.61 -1.26 -32.49
C GLN A 125 5.15 -1.59 -31.07
N GLY A 126 6.03 -1.37 -30.08
CA GLY A 126 5.74 -1.60 -28.66
C GLY A 126 5.98 -3.03 -28.18
N LEU A 127 6.47 -3.92 -29.05
CA LEU A 127 7.02 -5.21 -28.64
C LEU A 127 8.51 -5.11 -28.29
N GLY A 128 9.06 -6.17 -27.71
CA GLY A 128 10.47 -6.29 -27.34
C GLY A 128 10.87 -7.75 -27.20
N TRP A 129 12.11 -7.98 -26.78
CA TRP A 129 12.72 -9.32 -26.62
C TRP A 129 12.68 -10.17 -27.90
N ALA A 130 12.72 -9.53 -29.07
CA ALA A 130 12.80 -10.22 -30.35
C ALA A 130 14.01 -11.16 -30.36
N SER A 131 13.78 -12.44 -30.66
CA SER A 131 14.82 -13.46 -30.59
C SER A 131 15.34 -13.84 -31.98
N THR A 132 16.66 -13.93 -32.10
CA THR A 132 17.35 -14.41 -33.32
C THR A 132 17.57 -15.94 -33.32
N TYR A 133 17.13 -16.64 -32.28
CA TYR A 133 17.31 -18.09 -32.15
C TYR A 133 16.20 -18.86 -32.89
N GLY A 134 16.58 -19.67 -33.89
CA GLY A 134 15.62 -20.45 -34.65
C GLY A 134 14.56 -19.57 -35.31
N SER A 135 13.28 -19.86 -35.06
CA SER A 135 12.14 -19.03 -35.47
C SER A 135 11.86 -17.84 -34.56
N GLY A 136 12.53 -17.74 -33.40
CA GLY A 136 12.36 -16.67 -32.41
C GLY A 136 11.12 -16.81 -31.51
N VAL A 137 10.21 -17.73 -31.82
CA VAL A 137 8.93 -17.93 -31.13
C VAL A 137 8.58 -19.42 -31.05
N GLY A 138 7.47 -19.76 -30.39
CA GLY A 138 6.97 -21.14 -30.37
C GLY A 138 7.96 -22.13 -29.76
N ALA A 139 8.37 -23.13 -30.54
CA ALA A 139 9.33 -24.16 -30.09
C ALA A 139 10.74 -23.59 -29.81
N ASP A 140 11.07 -22.44 -30.40
CA ASP A 140 12.37 -21.77 -30.25
C ASP A 140 12.32 -20.58 -29.27
N ALA A 141 11.22 -20.43 -28.53
CA ALA A 141 11.02 -19.30 -27.62
C ALA A 141 12.07 -19.27 -26.48
N ILE A 142 12.51 -18.05 -26.15
CA ILE A 142 13.37 -17.75 -25.00
C ILE A 142 12.69 -16.63 -24.22
N THR A 143 12.48 -16.86 -22.92
CA THR A 143 11.90 -15.86 -22.01
C THR A 143 12.75 -15.79 -20.75
N SER A 144 12.59 -16.74 -19.83
CA SER A 144 13.40 -16.80 -18.60
C SER A 144 14.77 -17.44 -18.81
N GLY A 145 14.97 -18.16 -19.93
CA GLY A 145 16.13 -19.02 -20.13
C GLY A 145 16.01 -20.39 -19.47
N LEU A 146 14.98 -20.64 -18.65
CA LEU A 146 14.66 -21.96 -18.11
C LEU A 146 13.79 -22.74 -19.09
N GLU A 147 13.93 -24.06 -19.16
CA GLU A 147 13.14 -24.93 -20.06
C GLU A 147 12.51 -26.08 -19.27
N VAL A 148 11.47 -25.74 -18.49
CA VAL A 148 10.76 -26.60 -17.54
C VAL A 148 9.30 -26.76 -17.94
N VAL A 149 8.80 -27.99 -17.85
CA VAL A 149 7.38 -28.34 -17.98
C VAL A 149 7.02 -29.26 -16.82
N TRP A 150 6.13 -28.79 -15.94
CA TRP A 150 5.90 -29.40 -14.63
C TRP A 150 4.99 -30.63 -14.66
N THR A 151 3.96 -30.62 -15.52
CA THR A 151 2.86 -31.61 -15.46
C THR A 151 2.64 -32.33 -16.79
N GLN A 152 2.04 -33.52 -16.70
CA GLN A 152 1.68 -34.38 -17.83
C GLN A 152 0.52 -33.79 -18.64
N THR A 153 -0.22 -32.83 -18.06
CA THR A 153 -1.35 -32.15 -18.68
C THR A 153 -1.20 -30.63 -18.53
N PRO A 154 -0.22 -29.98 -19.21
CA PRO A 154 0.10 -28.56 -18.97
C PRO A 154 -1.04 -27.58 -19.24
N THR A 155 -2.12 -28.00 -19.90
CA THR A 155 -3.29 -27.17 -20.21
C THR A 155 -4.53 -27.55 -19.40
N GLN A 156 -4.42 -28.50 -18.47
CA GLN A 156 -5.54 -28.97 -17.64
C GLN A 156 -5.15 -28.95 -16.16
N TRP A 157 -6.06 -28.46 -15.34
CA TRP A 157 -5.91 -28.46 -13.90
C TRP A 157 -5.78 -29.89 -13.37
N SER A 158 -4.78 -30.13 -12.52
CA SER A 158 -4.48 -31.45 -11.96
C SER A 158 -3.71 -31.30 -10.64
N ASN A 159 -3.50 -32.40 -9.91
CA ASN A 159 -2.61 -32.42 -8.75
C ASN A 159 -1.18 -32.89 -9.12
N TYR A 160 -0.86 -32.95 -10.42
CA TYR A 160 0.37 -33.57 -10.90
C TYR A 160 1.64 -32.81 -10.51
N PHE A 161 1.55 -31.51 -10.21
CA PHE A 161 2.67 -30.76 -9.67
C PHE A 161 3.20 -31.42 -8.38
N PHE A 162 2.33 -31.62 -7.38
CA PHE A 162 2.72 -32.25 -6.13
C PHE A 162 3.05 -33.73 -6.28
N GLU A 163 2.31 -34.47 -7.12
CA GLU A 163 2.64 -35.87 -7.40
C GLU A 163 4.06 -35.99 -7.94
N ASN A 164 4.43 -35.18 -8.94
CA ASN A 164 5.78 -35.20 -9.50
C ASN A 164 6.81 -34.74 -8.46
N LEU A 165 6.54 -33.65 -7.73
CA LEU A 165 7.45 -33.07 -6.72
C LEU A 165 7.91 -34.11 -5.68
N PHE A 166 6.98 -34.95 -5.20
CA PHE A 166 7.24 -35.93 -4.14
C PHE A 166 7.53 -37.34 -4.65
N LYS A 167 7.12 -37.71 -5.86
CA LYS A 167 7.33 -39.06 -6.41
C LYS A 167 8.78 -39.31 -6.84
N TYR A 168 9.46 -38.28 -7.34
CA TYR A 168 10.79 -38.41 -7.91
C TYR A 168 11.85 -37.80 -7.00
N GLU A 169 13.08 -38.31 -7.11
CA GLU A 169 14.27 -37.58 -6.70
C GLU A 169 14.72 -36.68 -7.85
N TRP A 170 15.42 -35.60 -7.51
CA TRP A 170 15.73 -34.53 -8.46
C TRP A 170 17.24 -34.35 -8.59
N VAL A 171 17.72 -34.29 -9.83
CA VAL A 171 19.13 -33.99 -10.13
C VAL A 171 19.22 -32.63 -10.81
N GLN A 172 20.14 -31.79 -10.33
CA GLN A 172 20.41 -30.50 -10.94
C GLN A 172 20.97 -30.68 -12.34
N THR A 173 20.45 -29.93 -13.30
CA THR A 173 20.85 -29.90 -14.70
C THR A 173 20.89 -28.46 -15.21
N ARG A 174 21.18 -28.28 -16.50
CA ARG A 174 21.21 -26.98 -17.16
C ARG A 174 20.22 -26.95 -18.32
N SER A 175 19.48 -25.85 -18.43
CA SER A 175 18.66 -25.58 -19.61
C SER A 175 19.53 -25.42 -20.87
N PRO A 176 18.96 -25.44 -22.08
CA PRO A 176 19.68 -25.07 -23.29
C PRO A 176 20.29 -23.65 -23.26
N ALA A 177 19.73 -22.74 -22.45
CA ALA A 177 20.28 -21.40 -22.22
C ALA A 177 21.36 -21.35 -21.11
N GLY A 178 21.61 -22.44 -20.39
CA GLY A 178 22.58 -22.52 -19.30
C GLY A 178 22.03 -22.23 -17.90
N ALA A 179 20.72 -22.02 -17.75
CA ALA A 179 20.07 -21.77 -16.45
C ALA A 179 19.99 -23.04 -15.58
N ILE A 180 20.06 -22.89 -14.27
CA ILE A 180 19.92 -23.96 -13.27
C ILE A 180 18.47 -24.41 -13.21
N GLN A 181 18.26 -25.70 -13.41
CA GLN A 181 16.96 -26.35 -13.22
C GLN A 181 17.16 -27.80 -12.77
N PHE A 182 16.08 -28.53 -12.52
CA PHE A 182 16.13 -29.92 -12.09
C PHE A 182 15.37 -30.84 -13.04
N GLU A 183 15.87 -32.06 -13.19
CA GLU A 183 15.21 -33.16 -13.91
C GLU A 183 15.00 -34.33 -12.95
N ALA A 184 13.89 -35.05 -13.10
CA ALA A 184 13.58 -36.23 -12.30
C ALA A 184 14.53 -37.40 -12.61
N VAL A 185 15.15 -37.95 -11.56
CA VAL A 185 16.05 -39.11 -11.62
C VAL A 185 15.26 -40.38 -11.98
N ASP A 186 15.77 -41.16 -12.92
CA ASP A 186 15.20 -42.44 -13.39
C ASP A 186 13.71 -42.39 -13.79
N ALA A 187 13.20 -41.20 -14.10
CA ALA A 187 11.81 -41.02 -14.53
C ALA A 187 11.62 -41.36 -16.01
N PRO A 188 10.46 -41.95 -16.40
CA PRO A 188 10.09 -42.10 -17.79
C PRO A 188 9.76 -40.74 -18.44
N GLU A 189 9.89 -40.67 -19.76
CA GLU A 189 9.44 -39.52 -20.56
C GLU A 189 7.91 -39.50 -20.65
N ILE A 190 7.27 -38.75 -19.75
CA ILE A 190 5.82 -38.70 -19.59
C ILE A 190 5.22 -37.32 -19.81
N ILE A 191 6.06 -36.29 -19.88
CA ILE A 191 5.64 -34.91 -20.10
C ILE A 191 5.54 -34.67 -21.61
N PRO A 192 4.40 -34.19 -22.13
CA PRO A 192 4.24 -33.97 -23.56
C PRO A 192 5.14 -32.81 -24.03
N ASP A 193 5.71 -32.93 -25.23
CA ASP A 193 6.32 -31.78 -25.89
C ASP A 193 5.24 -30.79 -26.35
N PRO A 194 5.45 -29.46 -26.23
CA PRO A 194 4.41 -28.48 -26.54
C PRO A 194 4.06 -28.37 -28.03
N PHE A 195 4.95 -28.79 -28.94
CA PHE A 195 4.78 -28.60 -30.39
C PHE A 195 4.89 -29.90 -31.19
N ASP A 196 5.57 -30.92 -30.67
CA ASP A 196 5.77 -32.21 -31.33
C ASP A 196 5.10 -33.35 -30.55
N PRO A 197 3.89 -33.79 -30.95
CA PRO A 197 3.15 -34.83 -30.20
C PRO A 197 3.85 -36.20 -30.21
N SER A 198 4.88 -36.39 -31.05
CA SER A 198 5.69 -37.61 -31.06
C SER A 198 6.78 -37.62 -29.97
N LYS A 199 7.07 -36.47 -29.38
CA LYS A 199 8.10 -36.30 -28.35
C LYS A 199 7.49 -36.23 -26.95
N LYS A 200 8.22 -36.80 -26.01
CA LYS A 200 7.98 -36.65 -24.58
C LYS A 200 9.29 -36.30 -23.88
N ARG A 201 9.15 -35.76 -22.67
CA ARG A 201 10.26 -35.31 -21.82
C ARG A 201 10.08 -35.88 -20.43
N LYS A 202 11.15 -35.91 -19.65
CA LYS A 202 11.06 -36.21 -18.22
C LYS A 202 10.47 -35.02 -17.45
N PRO A 203 9.87 -35.25 -16.27
CA PRO A 203 9.48 -34.18 -15.36
C PRO A 203 10.68 -33.29 -15.00
N THR A 204 10.44 -31.99 -14.93
CA THR A 204 11.42 -30.97 -14.57
C THR A 204 10.84 -30.01 -13.54
N MET A 205 11.70 -29.37 -12.74
CA MET A 205 11.34 -28.43 -11.67
C MET A 205 12.34 -27.28 -11.59
N LEU A 206 11.90 -26.14 -11.07
CA LEU A 206 12.76 -25.02 -10.68
C LEU A 206 13.39 -25.25 -9.30
N VAL A 207 14.42 -24.45 -8.96
CA VAL A 207 14.99 -24.43 -7.60
C VAL A 207 13.92 -24.04 -6.59
N THR A 208 13.11 -23.04 -6.94
CA THR A 208 12.00 -22.52 -6.12
C THR A 208 10.85 -23.51 -5.95
N ASP A 209 10.60 -24.39 -6.93
CA ASP A 209 9.61 -25.47 -6.80
C ASP A 209 10.06 -26.50 -5.77
N LEU A 210 11.32 -26.92 -5.85
CA LEU A 210 11.89 -27.86 -4.90
C LEU A 210 11.95 -27.30 -3.49
N THR A 211 12.02 -25.97 -3.34
CA THR A 211 11.96 -25.31 -2.04
C THR A 211 10.67 -25.68 -1.29
N LEU A 212 9.55 -25.86 -1.99
CA LEU A 212 8.27 -26.26 -1.39
C LEU A 212 8.30 -27.65 -0.76
N ARG A 213 9.26 -28.50 -1.17
CA ARG A 213 9.51 -29.83 -0.60
C ARG A 213 10.59 -29.83 0.47
N PHE A 214 11.61 -28.96 0.36
CA PHE A 214 12.77 -29.00 1.23
C PHE A 214 12.70 -28.06 2.44
N ASP A 215 11.93 -26.96 2.37
CA ASP A 215 11.63 -26.13 3.55
C ASP A 215 10.65 -26.88 4.48
N PRO A 216 10.95 -27.03 5.79
CA PRO A 216 10.13 -27.83 6.69
C PRO A 216 8.67 -27.38 6.85
N GLU A 217 8.37 -26.09 6.72
CA GLU A 217 7.00 -25.59 6.87
C GLU A 217 6.23 -25.67 5.54
N PHE A 218 6.87 -25.30 4.43
CA PHE A 218 6.27 -25.51 3.11
C PHE A 218 6.04 -26.99 2.81
N GLU A 219 6.92 -27.88 3.26
CA GLU A 219 6.80 -29.32 3.05
C GLU A 219 5.53 -29.88 3.67
N LYS A 220 5.19 -29.47 4.92
CA LYS A 220 3.98 -29.92 5.60
C LYS A 220 2.73 -29.51 4.84
N ILE A 221 2.71 -28.27 4.34
CA ILE A 221 1.61 -27.71 3.56
C ILE A 221 1.50 -28.44 2.22
N SER A 222 2.61 -28.59 1.51
CA SER A 222 2.71 -29.28 0.22
C SER A 222 2.29 -30.74 0.33
N ARG A 223 2.69 -31.45 1.40
CA ARG A 223 2.29 -32.84 1.64
C ARG A 223 0.80 -32.95 1.98
N ARG A 224 0.23 -31.97 2.71
CA ARG A 224 -1.21 -31.90 2.92
C ARG A 224 -1.95 -31.71 1.60
N PHE A 225 -1.52 -30.78 0.76
CA PHE A 225 -2.11 -30.53 -0.56
C PHE A 225 -1.95 -31.70 -1.54
N LEU A 226 -0.85 -32.44 -1.47
CA LEU A 226 -0.69 -33.71 -2.18
C LEU A 226 -1.77 -34.73 -1.77
N ASN A 227 -1.99 -34.90 -0.47
CA ASN A 227 -2.88 -35.91 0.08
C ASN A 227 -4.37 -35.50 0.06
N ASP A 228 -4.65 -34.20 0.00
CA ASP A 228 -5.98 -33.62 -0.09
C ASP A 228 -6.02 -32.55 -1.20
N PRO A 229 -6.25 -32.98 -2.46
CA PRO A 229 -6.35 -32.06 -3.59
C PRO A 229 -7.50 -31.06 -3.45
N GLN A 230 -8.53 -31.35 -2.64
CA GLN A 230 -9.63 -30.42 -2.44
C GLN A 230 -9.20 -29.25 -1.56
N ALA A 231 -8.42 -29.50 -0.51
CA ALA A 231 -7.81 -28.44 0.29
C ALA A 231 -6.89 -27.55 -0.55
N PHE A 232 -6.12 -28.14 -1.47
CA PHE A 232 -5.30 -27.39 -2.43
C PHE A 232 -6.15 -26.50 -3.35
N ASN A 233 -7.20 -27.06 -3.95
CA ASN A 233 -8.10 -26.32 -4.84
C ASN A 233 -8.74 -25.12 -4.13
N GLU A 234 -9.19 -25.30 -2.89
CA GLU A 234 -9.79 -24.22 -2.11
C GLU A 234 -8.77 -23.13 -1.75
N ALA A 235 -7.58 -23.53 -1.26
CA ALA A 235 -6.52 -22.59 -0.92
C ALA A 235 -6.06 -21.79 -2.15
N PHE A 236 -5.85 -22.45 -3.29
CA PHE A 236 -5.46 -21.77 -4.52
C PHE A 236 -6.55 -20.85 -5.06
N ALA A 237 -7.83 -21.25 -5.03
CA ALA A 237 -8.92 -20.40 -5.50
C ALA A 237 -9.00 -19.09 -4.68
N ARG A 238 -8.90 -19.21 -3.35
CA ARG A 238 -8.94 -18.07 -2.42
C ARG A 238 -7.70 -17.19 -2.54
N ALA A 239 -6.51 -17.80 -2.59
CA ALA A 239 -5.25 -17.07 -2.74
C ALA A 239 -5.14 -16.36 -4.11
N TRP A 240 -5.61 -17.00 -5.19
CA TRP A 240 -5.69 -16.38 -6.51
C TRP A 240 -6.63 -15.18 -6.53
N PHE A 241 -7.81 -15.30 -5.90
CA PHE A 241 -8.73 -14.17 -5.76
C PHE A 241 -8.10 -13.03 -4.96
N LYS A 242 -7.49 -13.33 -3.81
CA LYS A 242 -6.75 -12.33 -3.02
C LYS A 242 -5.65 -11.67 -3.85
N LEU A 243 -4.78 -12.44 -4.52
CA LEU A 243 -3.69 -11.93 -5.36
C LEU A 243 -4.21 -10.92 -6.39
N THR A 244 -5.31 -11.27 -7.05
CA THR A 244 -5.89 -10.50 -8.15
C THR A 244 -6.93 -9.48 -7.70
N HIS A 245 -7.06 -9.19 -6.40
CA HIS A 245 -8.03 -8.21 -5.87
C HIS A 245 -7.53 -7.43 -4.63
N ARG A 246 -6.36 -7.75 -4.06
CA ARG A 246 -5.81 -7.13 -2.83
C ARG A 246 -5.60 -5.61 -2.91
N ASP A 247 -5.46 -5.08 -4.11
CA ASP A 247 -5.24 -3.66 -4.42
C ASP A 247 -6.53 -2.91 -4.80
N MET A 248 -7.68 -3.60 -4.81
CA MET A 248 -8.95 -3.00 -5.21
C MET A 248 -9.64 -2.21 -4.09
N GLY A 249 -9.12 -2.21 -2.86
CA GLY A 249 -9.74 -1.57 -1.73
C GLY A 249 -11.05 -2.24 -1.29
N PRO A 250 -11.99 -1.48 -0.70
CA PRO A 250 -13.24 -2.02 -0.16
C PRO A 250 -14.08 -2.73 -1.22
N LYS A 251 -14.82 -3.76 -0.78
CA LYS A 251 -15.72 -4.56 -1.63
C LYS A 251 -16.80 -3.73 -2.34
N SER A 252 -17.14 -2.53 -1.86
CA SER A 252 -18.04 -1.61 -2.56
C SER A 252 -17.54 -1.19 -3.94
N ARG A 253 -16.22 -1.30 -4.21
CA ARG A 253 -15.64 -1.04 -5.53
C ARG A 253 -15.78 -2.19 -6.53
N TYR A 254 -16.26 -3.36 -6.09
CA TYR A 254 -16.26 -4.57 -6.90
C TYR A 254 -17.53 -4.62 -7.73
N ILE A 255 -17.38 -4.74 -9.05
CA ILE A 255 -18.47 -4.69 -10.01
C ILE A 255 -18.64 -6.07 -10.68
N GLY A 256 -19.88 -6.50 -10.85
CA GLY A 256 -20.23 -7.66 -11.69
C GLY A 256 -20.88 -8.82 -10.94
N PRO A 257 -21.40 -9.80 -11.69
CA PRO A 257 -22.21 -10.89 -11.13
C PRO A 257 -21.40 -11.98 -10.40
N GLU A 258 -20.08 -12.00 -10.58
CA GLU A 258 -19.17 -13.03 -10.06
C GLU A 258 -18.45 -12.60 -8.77
N VAL A 259 -18.79 -11.44 -8.22
CA VAL A 259 -18.23 -10.96 -6.95
C VAL A 259 -18.61 -11.96 -5.84
N PRO A 260 -17.64 -12.55 -5.13
CA PRO A 260 -17.92 -13.46 -4.03
C PRO A 260 -18.82 -12.80 -2.98
N LYS A 261 -19.84 -13.53 -2.54
CA LYS A 261 -20.75 -13.05 -1.48
C LYS A 261 -20.07 -13.03 -0.12
N GLU A 262 -19.14 -13.94 0.13
CA GLU A 262 -18.33 -14.00 1.34
C GLU A 262 -17.52 -12.70 1.49
N ASP A 263 -17.47 -12.16 2.71
CA ASP A 263 -16.56 -11.09 3.08
C ASP A 263 -15.26 -11.72 3.57
N LEU A 264 -14.14 -11.38 2.93
CA LEU A 264 -12.83 -11.90 3.30
C LEU A 264 -12.14 -10.89 4.20
N ILE A 265 -11.49 -11.36 5.27
CA ILE A 265 -10.91 -10.47 6.30
C ILE A 265 -9.90 -9.46 5.74
N TRP A 266 -9.11 -9.86 4.73
CA TRP A 266 -8.13 -8.99 4.08
C TRP A 266 -8.75 -7.84 3.27
N GLN A 267 -10.06 -7.87 3.00
CA GLN A 267 -10.79 -6.77 2.35
C GLN A 267 -11.16 -5.65 3.32
N ASP A 268 -10.72 -5.74 4.58
CA ASP A 268 -11.07 -4.83 5.67
C ASP A 268 -12.60 -4.60 5.76
N PRO A 269 -13.42 -5.67 5.82
CA PRO A 269 -14.84 -5.60 5.52
C PRO A 269 -15.60 -4.63 6.42
N LEU A 270 -16.57 -3.95 5.83
CA LEU A 270 -17.46 -3.01 6.50
C LEU A 270 -18.86 -3.64 6.62
N PRO A 271 -19.51 -3.56 7.79
CA PRO A 271 -20.88 -4.06 7.95
C PRO A 271 -21.88 -3.22 7.15
N GLN A 272 -23.09 -3.73 7.02
CA GLN A 272 -24.19 -2.97 6.41
C GLN A 272 -24.53 -1.73 7.26
N PRO A 273 -24.89 -0.59 6.63
CA PRO A 273 -25.29 0.61 7.36
C PRO A 273 -26.59 0.38 8.13
N ILE A 274 -26.57 0.69 9.43
CA ILE A 274 -27.75 0.61 10.32
C ILE A 274 -28.28 1.99 10.73
N TYR A 275 -27.50 3.04 10.50
CA TYR A 275 -27.86 4.44 10.78
C TYR A 275 -28.22 5.15 9.48
N ASN A 276 -29.18 6.08 9.54
CA ASN A 276 -29.57 6.95 8.44
C ASN A 276 -29.94 8.33 8.99
N PRO A 277 -28.96 9.13 9.44
CA PRO A 277 -29.22 10.40 10.10
C PRO A 277 -29.85 11.39 9.11
N THR A 278 -30.90 12.09 9.55
CA THR A 278 -31.50 13.20 8.82
C THR A 278 -30.64 14.45 8.93
N GLU A 279 -30.91 15.46 8.10
CA GLU A 279 -30.25 16.78 8.21
C GLU A 279 -30.38 17.37 9.63
N GLN A 280 -31.55 17.20 10.27
CA GLN A 280 -31.75 17.65 11.65
C GLN A 280 -30.90 16.86 12.65
N ASP A 281 -30.79 15.54 12.49
CA ASP A 281 -29.91 14.74 13.36
C ASP A 281 -28.45 15.20 13.24
N ILE A 282 -27.98 15.56 12.04
CA ILE A 282 -26.63 16.11 11.83
C ILE A 282 -26.47 17.46 12.53
N ILE A 283 -27.45 18.35 12.44
CA ILE A 283 -27.43 19.65 13.13
C ILE A 283 -27.35 19.44 14.65
N ASP A 284 -28.18 18.56 15.20
CA ASP A 284 -28.24 18.27 16.63
C ASP A 284 -26.92 17.64 17.13
N LEU A 285 -26.33 16.73 16.35
CA LEU A 285 -25.02 16.15 16.64
C LEU A 285 -23.90 17.19 16.60
N LYS A 286 -23.91 18.12 15.64
CA LYS A 286 -22.95 19.23 15.60
C LYS A 286 -23.03 20.09 16.85
N PHE A 287 -24.25 20.38 17.34
CA PHE A 287 -24.43 21.10 18.61
C PHE A 287 -23.90 20.29 19.80
N ALA A 288 -24.24 19.01 19.90
CA ALA A 288 -23.75 18.15 20.98
C ALA A 288 -22.21 18.05 21.01
N ILE A 289 -21.58 17.91 19.84
CA ILE A 289 -20.11 17.94 19.73
C ILE A 289 -19.56 19.32 20.09
N ALA A 290 -20.20 20.39 19.65
CA ALA A 290 -19.76 21.75 19.96
C ALA A 290 -19.78 22.04 21.47
N ASP A 291 -20.76 21.50 22.20
CA ASP A 291 -20.95 21.67 23.64
C ASP A 291 -20.20 20.62 24.49
N SER A 292 -19.51 19.66 23.86
CA SER A 292 -18.83 18.55 24.52
C SER A 292 -17.64 18.97 25.40
N GLY A 293 -17.13 20.19 25.23
CA GLY A 293 -15.92 20.69 25.88
C GLY A 293 -14.62 20.33 25.17
N LEU A 294 -14.66 19.55 24.08
CA LEU A 294 -13.49 19.27 23.24
C LEU A 294 -13.01 20.53 22.54
N SER A 295 -11.69 20.73 22.56
CA SER A 295 -11.01 21.83 21.86
C SER A 295 -11.00 21.62 20.34
N VAL A 296 -10.77 22.70 19.58
CA VAL A 296 -10.54 22.62 18.13
C VAL A 296 -9.43 21.63 17.79
N SER A 297 -8.34 21.64 18.55
CA SER A 297 -7.20 20.74 18.37
C SER A 297 -7.61 19.27 18.51
N GLU A 298 -8.39 18.91 19.53
CA GLU A 298 -8.85 17.53 19.75
C GLU A 298 -9.82 17.07 18.65
N LEU A 299 -10.77 17.94 18.28
CA LEU A 299 -11.75 17.67 17.22
C LEU A 299 -11.10 17.43 15.85
N VAL A 300 -10.12 18.25 15.49
CA VAL A 300 -9.37 18.12 14.23
C VAL A 300 -8.43 16.91 14.29
N SER A 301 -7.74 16.69 15.41
CA SER A 301 -6.77 15.59 15.53
C SER A 301 -7.44 14.21 15.46
N VAL A 302 -8.60 14.03 16.10
CA VAL A 302 -9.32 12.74 16.07
C VAL A 302 -9.87 12.41 14.67
N ALA A 303 -10.38 13.41 13.96
CA ALA A 303 -10.84 13.23 12.59
C ALA A 303 -9.68 12.94 11.63
N TRP A 304 -8.57 13.67 11.75
CA TRP A 304 -7.37 13.43 10.95
C TRP A 304 -6.76 12.05 11.22
N ALA A 305 -6.60 11.66 12.48
CA ALA A 305 -6.05 10.36 12.86
C ALA A 305 -6.87 9.20 12.26
N SER A 306 -8.20 9.36 12.17
CA SER A 306 -9.09 8.37 11.55
C SER A 306 -8.92 8.33 10.02
N ALA A 307 -9.08 9.47 9.34
CA ALA A 307 -9.12 9.52 7.88
C ALA A 307 -7.75 9.35 7.22
N SER A 308 -6.67 9.83 7.85
CA SER A 308 -5.33 9.88 7.24
C SER A 308 -4.65 8.52 7.13
N THR A 309 -5.27 7.44 7.60
CA THR A 309 -4.78 6.07 7.35
C THR A 309 -4.97 5.63 5.90
N PHE A 310 -5.81 6.34 5.13
CA PHE A 310 -6.04 6.04 3.73
C PHE A 310 -4.75 6.11 2.90
N ARG A 311 -4.62 5.20 1.93
CA ARG A 311 -3.62 5.29 0.85
C ARG A 311 -4.21 4.88 -0.50
N GLY A 312 -4.05 5.71 -1.52
CA GLY A 312 -4.70 5.55 -2.84
C GLY A 312 -4.20 4.39 -3.68
N GLY A 313 -2.98 3.90 -3.42
CA GLY A 313 -2.37 2.78 -4.13
C GLY A 313 -3.22 1.51 -4.06
N ASP A 314 -3.49 1.02 -2.85
CA ASP A 314 -4.34 -0.16 -2.61
C ASP A 314 -5.73 0.17 -2.05
N LYS A 315 -6.01 1.47 -1.81
CA LYS A 315 -7.29 2.02 -1.33
C LYS A 315 -7.70 1.48 0.05
N ARG A 316 -6.72 1.03 0.86
CA ARG A 316 -6.94 0.66 2.27
C ARG A 316 -6.92 1.87 3.18
N GLY A 317 -7.41 1.69 4.41
CA GLY A 317 -7.51 2.74 5.43
C GLY A 317 -8.68 3.71 5.18
N GLY A 318 -8.67 4.81 5.92
CA GLY A 318 -9.73 5.81 5.93
C GLY A 318 -10.58 5.79 7.21
N ALA A 319 -11.54 6.71 7.28
CA ALA A 319 -12.36 6.92 8.48
C ALA A 319 -13.56 5.96 8.60
N ASN A 320 -13.98 5.34 7.51
CA ASN A 320 -15.08 4.39 7.46
C ASN A 320 -14.68 3.09 8.19
N GLY A 321 -15.57 2.61 9.05
CA GLY A 321 -15.30 1.51 9.98
C GLY A 321 -14.90 1.96 11.39
N ALA A 322 -14.66 3.26 11.63
CA ALA A 322 -14.23 3.79 12.93
C ALA A 322 -13.04 3.03 13.55
N ARG A 323 -12.13 2.51 12.71
CA ARG A 323 -11.05 1.62 13.18
C ARG A 323 -10.04 2.30 14.09
N LEU A 324 -10.02 3.63 14.15
CA LEU A 324 -9.33 4.39 15.19
C LEU A 324 -9.76 4.00 16.62
N ALA A 325 -11.00 3.53 16.79
CA ALA A 325 -11.52 3.06 18.08
C ALA A 325 -11.18 1.59 18.39
N LEU A 326 -10.55 0.88 17.44
CA LEU A 326 -10.21 -0.54 17.50
C LEU A 326 -8.68 -0.73 17.51
N MET A 327 -8.26 -1.96 17.82
CA MET A 327 -6.85 -2.36 17.68
C MET A 327 -6.52 -2.67 16.21
N PRO A 328 -5.32 -2.31 15.74
CA PRO A 328 -4.21 -1.69 16.50
C PRO A 328 -4.22 -0.15 16.54
N GLN A 329 -5.02 0.51 15.69
CA GLN A 329 -4.92 1.97 15.50
C GLN A 329 -5.08 2.80 16.78
N ARG A 330 -5.90 2.32 17.72
CA ARG A 330 -6.13 2.98 19.01
C ARG A 330 -4.86 3.12 19.85
N ASP A 331 -3.91 2.20 19.69
CA ASP A 331 -2.70 2.11 20.51
C ASP A 331 -1.44 2.64 19.81
N TRP A 332 -1.54 3.11 18.56
CA TRP A 332 -0.41 3.71 17.87
C TRP A 332 0.08 4.99 18.56
N ASP A 333 1.40 5.15 18.66
CA ASP A 333 2.03 6.30 19.32
C ASP A 333 1.58 7.64 18.71
N VAL A 334 1.47 7.69 17.37
CA VAL A 334 1.02 8.87 16.63
C VAL A 334 -0.44 9.28 16.95
N ASN A 335 -1.25 8.36 17.47
CA ASN A 335 -2.66 8.55 17.77
C ASN A 335 -2.92 8.87 19.25
N ALA A 336 -1.92 8.77 20.13
CA ALA A 336 -2.08 8.86 21.59
C ALA A 336 -2.80 10.13 22.09
N ALA A 337 -2.63 11.27 21.42
CA ALA A 337 -3.37 12.50 21.73
C ALA A 337 -4.79 12.49 21.14
N ALA A 338 -4.93 12.05 19.89
CA ALA A 338 -6.18 12.03 19.14
C ALA A 338 -7.24 11.11 19.78
N VAL A 339 -6.84 9.93 20.26
CA VAL A 339 -7.77 8.94 20.85
C VAL A 339 -8.38 9.40 22.17
N ARG A 340 -7.85 10.45 22.82
CA ARG A 340 -8.42 11.02 24.05
C ARG A 340 -9.80 11.63 23.84
N ALA A 341 -10.15 12.01 22.60
CA ALA A 341 -11.48 12.49 22.25
C ALA A 341 -12.50 11.35 22.14
N LEU A 342 -12.07 10.11 21.87
CA LEU A 342 -12.98 8.98 21.58
C LEU A 342 -14.01 8.72 22.69
N PRO A 343 -13.66 8.66 23.99
CA PRO A 343 -14.67 8.39 25.03
C PRO A 343 -15.83 9.39 25.04
N VAL A 344 -15.56 10.66 24.71
CA VAL A 344 -16.59 11.71 24.62
C VAL A 344 -17.45 11.51 23.38
N LEU A 345 -16.84 11.19 22.23
CA LEU A 345 -17.55 10.94 20.98
C LEU A 345 -18.37 9.65 21.02
N GLU A 346 -17.83 8.58 21.60
CA GLU A 346 -18.53 7.31 21.89
C GLU A 346 -19.77 7.56 22.78
N LYS A 347 -19.66 8.44 23.77
CA LYS A 347 -20.79 8.85 24.60
C LYS A 347 -21.87 9.57 23.79
N ILE A 348 -21.51 10.54 22.95
CA ILE A 348 -22.45 11.26 22.07
C ILE A 348 -23.14 10.30 21.10
N GLN A 349 -22.39 9.36 20.54
CA GLN A 349 -22.90 8.30 19.66
C GLN A 349 -23.96 7.46 20.37
N LYS A 350 -23.64 6.98 21.58
CA LYS A 350 -24.54 6.15 22.37
C LYS A 350 -25.78 6.89 22.85
N GLU A 351 -25.65 8.15 23.27
CA GLU A 351 -26.76 8.96 23.76
C GLU A 351 -27.73 9.38 22.65
N SER A 352 -27.21 9.68 21.46
CA SER A 352 -28.03 10.05 20.31
C SER A 352 -28.69 8.83 19.65
N GLY A 353 -27.95 7.73 19.45
CA GLY A 353 -28.39 6.59 18.68
C GLY A 353 -28.73 6.90 17.22
N LYS A 354 -28.18 8.00 16.66
CA LYS A 354 -28.55 8.53 15.33
C LYS A 354 -27.56 8.26 14.21
N ALA A 355 -26.27 8.18 14.54
CA ALA A 355 -25.19 8.04 13.57
C ALA A 355 -24.14 7.03 14.08
N SER A 356 -23.31 6.54 13.16
CA SER A 356 -22.15 5.71 13.50
C SER A 356 -21.09 6.53 14.23
N LEU A 357 -20.20 5.85 14.96
CA LEU A 357 -19.03 6.49 15.54
C LEU A 357 -18.11 7.03 14.43
N ALA A 358 -17.99 6.31 13.32
CA ALA A 358 -17.22 6.75 12.15
C ALA A 358 -17.69 8.12 11.63
N ASP A 359 -19.01 8.30 11.47
CA ASP A 359 -19.58 9.58 11.06
C ASP A 359 -19.40 10.66 12.14
N ILE A 360 -19.56 10.32 13.42
CA ILE A 360 -19.38 11.27 14.53
C ILE A 360 -17.93 11.75 14.64
N ILE A 361 -16.93 10.89 14.41
CA ILE A 361 -15.52 11.28 14.37
C ILE A 361 -15.27 12.30 13.25
N VAL A 362 -15.78 12.05 12.05
CA VAL A 362 -15.62 12.99 10.92
C VAL A 362 -16.39 14.28 11.17
N LEU A 363 -17.61 14.19 11.70
CA LEU A 363 -18.43 15.36 12.05
C LEU A 363 -17.80 16.19 13.17
N ALA A 364 -17.05 15.57 14.08
CA ALA A 364 -16.28 16.29 15.09
C ALA A 364 -15.21 17.17 14.43
N GLY A 365 -14.50 16.63 13.43
CA GLY A 365 -13.58 17.40 12.60
C GLY A 365 -14.25 18.59 11.89
N VAL A 366 -15.43 18.38 11.29
CA VAL A 366 -16.25 19.44 10.67
C VAL A 366 -16.53 20.57 11.67
N VAL A 367 -16.98 20.24 12.89
CA VAL A 367 -17.24 21.23 13.94
C VAL A 367 -15.96 21.96 14.34
N GLY A 368 -14.84 21.25 14.47
CA GLY A 368 -13.53 21.84 14.80
C GLY A 368 -13.09 22.88 13.75
N VAL A 369 -13.19 22.54 12.47
CA VAL A 369 -12.79 23.42 11.37
C VAL A 369 -13.73 24.64 11.25
N GLU A 370 -15.04 24.45 11.35
CA GLU A 370 -16.01 25.57 11.32
C GLU A 370 -15.81 26.54 12.50
N LYS A 371 -15.56 26.01 13.72
CA LYS A 371 -15.21 26.83 14.89
C LYS A 371 -13.93 27.63 14.64
N ALA A 372 -12.90 27.00 14.09
CA ALA A 372 -11.61 27.64 13.84
C ALA A 372 -11.70 28.74 12.77
N ALA A 373 -12.47 28.52 11.71
CA ALA A 373 -12.73 29.51 10.67
C ALA A 373 -13.57 30.69 11.22
N SER A 374 -14.59 30.40 12.04
CA SER A 374 -15.39 31.43 12.69
C SER A 374 -14.55 32.32 13.60
N ALA A 375 -13.62 31.74 14.36
CA ALA A 375 -12.65 32.48 15.17
C ALA A 375 -11.68 33.34 14.34
N ALA A 376 -11.49 32.99 13.06
CA ALA A 376 -10.74 33.80 12.09
C ALA A 376 -11.60 34.90 11.43
N GLY A 377 -12.88 35.03 11.81
CA GLY A 377 -13.81 36.00 11.24
C GLY A 377 -14.48 35.54 9.95
N LEU A 378 -14.40 34.26 9.61
CA LEU A 378 -15.00 33.69 8.39
C LEU A 378 -16.08 32.67 8.75
N SER A 379 -17.31 32.93 8.31
CA SER A 379 -18.39 31.95 8.40
C SER A 379 -18.32 31.02 7.19
N ILE A 380 -17.95 29.76 7.40
CA ILE A 380 -17.88 28.74 6.35
C ILE A 380 -18.73 27.53 6.75
N HIS A 381 -19.34 26.92 5.75
CA HIS A 381 -19.94 25.60 5.88
C HIS A 381 -18.94 24.57 5.39
N VAL A 382 -18.61 23.59 6.23
CA VAL A 382 -17.75 22.46 5.85
C VAL A 382 -18.66 21.31 5.40
N PRO A 383 -18.59 20.87 4.13
CA PRO A 383 -19.37 19.75 3.63
C PRO A 383 -19.18 18.46 4.45
N PHE A 384 -20.29 17.76 4.70
CA PHE A 384 -20.31 16.49 5.39
C PHE A 384 -21.29 15.54 4.70
N ALA A 385 -20.86 14.30 4.47
CA ALA A 385 -21.71 13.23 3.96
C ALA A 385 -21.78 12.10 5.00
N PRO A 386 -22.97 11.77 5.56
CA PRO A 386 -23.14 10.60 6.42
C PRO A 386 -23.08 9.30 5.60
N GLY A 387 -23.12 8.17 6.28
CA GLY A 387 -23.21 6.83 5.70
C GLY A 387 -22.04 5.91 6.05
N ARG A 388 -21.04 6.40 6.80
CA ARG A 388 -19.99 5.52 7.33
C ARG A 388 -20.58 4.57 8.35
N VAL A 389 -19.92 3.43 8.54
CA VAL A 389 -20.33 2.38 9.45
C VAL A 389 -19.25 2.10 10.48
N ASP A 390 -19.61 1.38 11.55
CA ASP A 390 -18.66 0.98 12.59
C ASP A 390 -18.27 -0.48 12.37
N ALA A 391 -17.01 -0.73 12.03
CA ALA A 391 -16.47 -2.08 11.92
C ALA A 391 -16.31 -2.70 13.31
N ARG A 392 -16.14 -4.02 13.35
CA ARG A 392 -15.88 -4.75 14.59
C ARG A 392 -14.44 -5.26 14.65
N GLN A 393 -13.98 -5.58 15.86
CA GLN A 393 -12.63 -6.12 16.05
C GLN A 393 -12.43 -7.46 15.32
N ASP A 394 -13.46 -8.32 15.25
CA ASP A 394 -13.43 -9.58 14.48
C ASP A 394 -13.44 -9.38 12.96
N GLN A 395 -13.65 -8.15 12.49
CA GLN A 395 -13.57 -7.74 11.07
C GLN A 395 -12.29 -6.95 10.77
N THR A 396 -11.31 -6.98 11.66
CA THR A 396 -10.07 -6.21 11.56
C THR A 396 -8.88 -7.12 11.78
N ASP A 397 -8.12 -7.36 10.71
CA ASP A 397 -6.86 -8.10 10.75
C ASP A 397 -5.77 -7.20 11.33
N ILE A 398 -5.37 -7.48 12.58
CA ILE A 398 -4.41 -6.63 13.30
C ILE A 398 -3.09 -6.54 12.53
N GLU A 399 -2.55 -7.67 12.07
CA GLU A 399 -1.24 -7.72 11.40
C GLU A 399 -1.26 -6.89 10.11
N MET A 400 -2.35 -6.98 9.34
CA MET A 400 -2.51 -6.19 8.12
C MET A 400 -2.75 -4.70 8.38
N PHE A 401 -3.34 -4.34 9.52
CA PHE A 401 -3.53 -2.94 9.90
C PHE A 401 -2.25 -2.29 10.43
N GLU A 402 -1.33 -3.04 11.05
CA GLU A 402 -0.01 -2.47 11.44
C GLU A 402 0.78 -1.95 10.23
N LEU A 403 0.56 -2.52 9.04
CA LEU A 403 1.14 -2.00 7.78
C LEU A 403 0.60 -0.62 7.36
N LEU A 404 -0.44 -0.11 8.04
CA LEU A 404 -0.99 1.23 7.86
C LEU A 404 -0.49 2.22 8.93
N GLU A 405 0.26 1.76 9.94
CA GLU A 405 0.86 2.66 10.91
C GLU A 405 1.86 3.57 10.19
N PRO A 406 1.68 4.90 10.23
CA PRO A 406 2.55 5.80 9.48
C PRO A 406 3.94 5.83 10.11
N ILE A 407 4.99 5.52 9.34
CA ILE A 407 6.38 5.73 9.80
C ILE A 407 6.73 7.22 9.96
N ALA A 408 5.98 8.09 9.30
CA ALA A 408 5.96 9.53 9.49
C ALA A 408 4.61 10.11 9.07
N ASP A 409 4.18 11.15 9.75
CA ASP A 409 3.02 11.96 9.39
C ASP A 409 3.40 13.43 9.56
N GLY A 410 3.94 14.02 8.49
CA GLY A 410 4.36 15.41 8.48
C GLY A 410 3.21 16.40 8.71
N PHE A 411 1.95 16.01 8.48
CA PHE A 411 0.79 16.84 8.78
C PHE A 411 0.57 16.97 10.29
N ARG A 412 0.96 15.97 11.08
CA ARG A 412 0.99 16.00 12.55
C ARG A 412 2.38 16.22 13.15
N ASN A 413 3.37 16.57 12.33
CA ASN A 413 4.77 16.74 12.73
C ASN A 413 5.38 15.51 13.43
N TYR A 414 5.00 14.32 12.95
CA TYR A 414 5.41 13.04 13.52
C TYR A 414 6.42 12.32 12.63
N ARG A 415 7.43 11.70 13.25
CA ARG A 415 8.38 10.80 12.59
C ARG A 415 8.84 9.72 13.57
N ALA A 416 8.52 8.47 13.25
CA ALA A 416 8.88 7.30 14.06
C ALA A 416 10.32 6.83 13.81
N ARG A 417 10.80 6.95 12.57
CA ARG A 417 12.10 6.43 12.13
C ARG A 417 12.94 7.46 11.38
N LEU A 418 14.18 7.64 11.84
CA LEU A 418 15.14 8.60 11.27
C LEU A 418 16.02 7.99 10.16
N ASP A 419 16.08 6.67 10.05
CA ASP A 419 16.97 5.90 9.18
C ASP A 419 16.41 5.59 7.79
N VAL A 420 15.12 5.87 7.54
CA VAL A 420 14.44 5.48 6.30
C VAL A 420 14.67 6.45 5.13
N SER A 421 14.27 7.71 5.29
CA SER A 421 14.36 8.78 4.29
C SER A 421 14.23 10.13 5.00
N THR A 422 14.45 11.25 4.32
CA THR A 422 14.29 12.57 4.95
C THR A 422 12.83 12.84 5.31
N THR A 423 12.60 13.61 6.39
CA THR A 423 11.25 13.99 6.84
C THR A 423 10.39 14.57 5.71
N GLU A 424 10.95 15.45 4.89
CA GLU A 424 10.23 16.09 3.78
C GLU A 424 9.91 15.13 2.63
N SER A 425 10.76 14.14 2.35
CA SER A 425 10.44 13.09 1.39
C SER A 425 9.29 12.22 1.89
N LEU A 426 9.27 11.87 3.18
CA LEU A 426 8.17 11.12 3.78
C LEU A 426 6.86 11.93 3.87
N LEU A 427 6.93 13.26 4.02
CA LEU A 427 5.75 14.13 3.91
C LEU A 427 5.16 14.08 2.50
N ILE A 428 6.01 14.12 1.46
CA ILE A 428 5.56 14.05 0.06
C ILE A 428 4.98 12.65 -0.24
N ASP A 429 5.64 11.58 0.20
CA ASP A 429 5.11 10.22 0.11
C ASP A 429 3.74 10.10 0.79
N LYS A 430 3.58 10.64 2.00
CA LYS A 430 2.29 10.62 2.68
C LYS A 430 1.22 11.44 1.94
N ALA A 431 1.60 12.56 1.35
CA ALA A 431 0.69 13.37 0.54
C ALA A 431 0.24 12.63 -0.73
N GLN A 432 1.15 11.90 -1.38
CA GLN A 432 0.87 11.03 -2.53
C GLN A 432 -0.12 9.93 -2.15
N GLN A 433 0.08 9.25 -1.03
CA GLN A 433 -0.85 8.24 -0.51
C GLN A 433 -2.25 8.84 -0.29
N LEU A 434 -2.33 10.08 0.21
CA LEU A 434 -3.59 10.80 0.40
C LEU A 434 -4.14 11.44 -0.89
N THR A 435 -3.53 11.16 -2.05
CA THR A 435 -3.90 11.68 -3.38
C THR A 435 -3.85 13.20 -3.49
N LEU A 436 -3.02 13.85 -2.67
CA LEU A 436 -2.94 15.30 -2.56
C LEU A 436 -1.99 15.90 -3.58
N THR A 437 -2.41 17.02 -4.16
CA THR A 437 -1.53 17.90 -4.93
C THR A 437 -0.64 18.72 -3.99
N ALA A 438 0.46 19.28 -4.52
CA ALA A 438 1.34 20.15 -3.73
C ALA A 438 0.61 21.35 -3.08
N PRO A 439 -0.33 22.05 -3.74
CA PRO A 439 -1.16 23.09 -3.10
C PRO A 439 -2.04 22.58 -1.96
N GLU A 440 -2.72 21.44 -2.14
CA GLU A 440 -3.57 20.85 -1.10
C GLU A 440 -2.75 20.42 0.12
N MET A 441 -1.60 19.76 -0.11
CA MET A 441 -0.65 19.42 0.95
C MET A 441 -0.19 20.67 1.70
N THR A 442 0.18 21.73 0.97
CA THR A 442 0.66 22.99 1.55
C THR A 442 -0.41 23.62 2.44
N ALA A 443 -1.64 23.76 1.93
CA ALA A 443 -2.76 24.30 2.70
C ALA A 443 -3.03 23.48 3.97
N LEU A 444 -3.06 22.15 3.85
CA LEU A 444 -3.27 21.25 4.97
C LEU A 444 -2.18 21.37 6.04
N VAL A 445 -0.89 21.36 5.69
CA VAL A 445 0.18 21.51 6.67
C VAL A 445 0.06 22.84 7.42
N GLY A 446 -0.10 23.96 6.70
CA GLY A 446 -0.22 25.27 7.33
C GLY A 446 -1.43 25.37 8.27
N GLY A 447 -2.58 24.86 7.85
CA GLY A 447 -3.79 24.82 8.67
C GLY A 447 -3.64 23.91 9.89
N MET A 448 -3.18 22.68 9.71
CA MET A 448 -3.00 21.72 10.80
C MET A 448 -2.07 22.25 11.89
N ARG A 449 -1.02 23.00 11.53
CA ARG A 449 -0.14 23.67 12.49
C ARG A 449 -0.85 24.71 13.33
N VAL A 450 -1.58 25.64 12.72
CA VAL A 450 -2.28 26.70 13.47
C VAL A 450 -3.47 26.17 14.27
N LEU A 451 -4.03 25.02 13.88
CA LEU A 451 -5.07 24.31 14.63
C LEU A 451 -4.54 23.51 15.84
N GLY A 452 -3.21 23.40 15.98
CA GLY A 452 -2.58 22.70 17.10
C GLY A 452 -2.53 21.17 16.94
N ALA A 453 -2.68 20.64 15.73
CA ALA A 453 -2.85 19.22 15.48
C ALA A 453 -1.54 18.39 15.47
N ASN A 454 -0.48 18.86 16.13
CA ASN A 454 0.74 18.07 16.28
C ASN A 454 0.49 16.86 17.20
N PHE A 455 1.05 15.71 16.85
CA PHE A 455 0.73 14.42 17.50
C PHE A 455 0.98 14.40 19.01
N ASP A 456 1.97 15.17 19.48
CA ASP A 456 2.43 15.26 20.86
C ASP A 456 2.08 16.60 21.54
N GLY A 457 1.37 17.49 20.84
CA GLY A 457 1.11 18.85 21.31
C GLY A 457 2.34 19.77 21.31
N SER A 458 3.43 19.39 20.65
CA SER A 458 4.63 20.24 20.51
C SER A 458 4.34 21.53 19.75
N LYS A 459 5.20 22.53 19.95
CA LYS A 459 5.12 23.84 19.28
C LYS A 459 5.84 23.90 17.92
N ASN A 460 6.40 22.77 17.46
CA ASN A 460 7.14 22.72 16.22
C ASN A 460 6.22 23.07 15.03
N GLY A 461 6.59 24.10 14.28
CA GLY A 461 5.79 24.58 13.16
C GLY A 461 4.56 25.41 13.55
N VAL A 462 4.25 25.55 14.84
CA VAL A 462 3.07 26.30 15.31
C VAL A 462 3.39 27.80 15.33
N PHE A 463 3.50 28.39 14.13
CA PHE A 463 3.88 29.79 13.96
C PHE A 463 2.67 30.73 14.09
N THR A 464 2.00 30.69 15.24
CA THR A 464 0.89 31.59 15.57
C THR A 464 0.80 31.78 17.08
N ASP A 465 0.33 32.96 17.50
CA ASP A 465 -0.01 33.24 18.90
C ASP A 465 -1.52 33.01 19.17
N ARG A 466 -2.27 32.49 18.18
CA ARG A 466 -3.73 32.25 18.22
C ARG A 466 -4.09 30.81 17.83
N VAL A 467 -3.49 29.83 18.52
CA VAL A 467 -3.74 28.41 18.25
C VAL A 467 -5.24 28.08 18.31
N GLY A 468 -5.72 27.30 17.34
CA GLY A 468 -7.14 26.98 17.15
C GLY A 468 -7.90 27.95 16.26
N VAL A 469 -7.24 29.00 15.75
CA VAL A 469 -7.78 29.92 14.73
C VAL A 469 -7.23 29.55 13.37
N LEU A 470 -8.11 29.27 12.40
CA LEU A 470 -7.70 28.89 11.04
C LEU A 470 -7.25 30.13 10.26
N SER A 471 -5.97 30.45 10.35
CA SER A 471 -5.33 31.61 9.74
C SER A 471 -4.11 31.22 8.91
N ASN A 472 -3.68 32.09 8.01
CA ASN A 472 -2.46 31.89 7.22
C ASN A 472 -1.17 32.25 7.98
N ASP A 473 -1.23 32.38 9.32
CA ASP A 473 -0.11 32.79 10.19
C ASP A 473 1.12 31.89 10.00
N PHE A 474 0.93 30.58 9.74
CA PHE A 474 2.03 29.66 9.43
C PHE A 474 2.92 30.20 8.30
N PHE A 475 2.33 30.56 7.16
CA PHE A 475 3.09 30.99 5.99
C PHE A 475 3.65 32.40 6.16
N VAL A 476 2.87 33.32 6.74
CA VAL A 476 3.31 34.69 7.01
C VAL A 476 4.56 34.69 7.87
N ASN A 477 4.58 33.91 8.95
CA ASN A 477 5.71 33.85 9.88
C ASN A 477 6.88 33.01 9.35
N LEU A 478 6.62 31.94 8.59
CA LEU A 478 7.67 31.14 7.96
C LEU A 478 8.49 31.96 6.95
N LEU A 479 7.83 32.81 6.18
CA LEU A 479 8.44 33.61 5.12
C LEU A 479 8.94 34.98 5.60
N ASP A 480 8.79 35.27 6.88
CA ASP A 480 9.28 36.51 7.48
C ASP A 480 10.81 36.49 7.58
N MET A 481 11.45 37.36 6.80
CA MET A 481 12.90 37.47 6.74
C MET A 481 13.52 38.02 8.03
N ARG A 482 12.73 38.51 8.99
CA ARG A 482 13.22 38.85 10.34
C ARG A 482 13.75 37.64 11.09
N TYR A 483 13.30 36.44 10.76
CA TYR A 483 13.76 35.22 11.42
C TYR A 483 14.90 34.54 10.62
N GLU A 484 15.93 34.13 11.35
CA GLU A 484 17.00 33.26 10.88
C GLU A 484 16.79 31.85 11.44
N TRP A 485 16.84 30.83 10.58
CA TRP A 485 16.67 29.44 10.97
C TRP A 485 18.03 28.74 11.14
N LYS A 486 18.23 28.09 12.29
CA LYS A 486 19.43 27.29 12.59
C LYS A 486 19.05 25.93 13.11
N ALA A 487 19.76 24.90 12.65
CA ALA A 487 19.61 23.55 13.21
C ALA A 487 20.03 23.55 14.68
N THR A 488 19.30 22.80 15.50
CA THR A 488 19.57 22.66 16.94
C THR A 488 20.72 21.69 17.22
N ASP A 489 20.96 20.74 16.30
CA ASP A 489 22.02 19.75 16.39
C ASP A 489 22.48 19.26 14.99
N GLU A 490 23.39 18.29 14.97
CA GLU A 490 23.93 17.70 13.74
C GLU A 490 22.92 16.86 12.95
N SER A 491 21.84 16.39 13.57
CA SER A 491 20.78 15.64 12.88
C SER A 491 20.04 16.50 11.85
N LYS A 492 19.98 17.82 12.09
CA LYS A 492 19.24 18.79 11.27
C LYS A 492 17.77 18.39 11.07
N GLU A 493 17.18 17.80 12.11
CA GLU A 493 15.76 17.49 12.15
C GLU A 493 14.94 18.60 12.80
N LEU A 494 15.51 19.27 13.81
CA LEU A 494 14.88 20.37 14.53
C LEU A 494 15.65 21.68 14.37
N PHE A 495 14.92 22.78 14.29
CA PHE A 495 15.44 24.10 14.00
C PHE A 495 14.83 25.15 14.94
N GLU A 496 15.63 26.15 15.26
CA GLU A 496 15.18 27.37 15.94
C GLU A 496 15.12 28.52 14.94
N GLY A 497 13.98 29.22 14.92
CA GLY A 497 13.80 30.50 14.25
C GLY A 497 14.08 31.62 15.24
N ARG A 498 15.21 32.31 15.04
CA ARG A 498 15.69 33.39 15.90
C ARG A 498 15.48 34.74 15.24
N ASP A 499 15.04 35.73 15.99
CA ASP A 499 15.04 37.11 15.52
C ASP A 499 16.47 37.52 15.13
N ARG A 500 16.65 38.09 13.93
CA ARG A 500 17.97 38.45 13.39
C ARG A 500 18.65 39.59 14.15
N GLU A 501 17.89 40.48 14.78
CA GLU A 501 18.43 41.63 15.50
C GLU A 501 18.78 41.26 16.94
N THR A 502 17.88 40.54 17.64
CA THR A 502 18.04 40.24 19.07
C THR A 502 18.70 38.87 19.31
N GLY A 503 18.59 37.94 18.37
CA GLY A 503 19.01 36.54 18.53
C GLY A 503 18.05 35.69 19.37
N GLU A 504 16.94 36.25 19.85
CA GLU A 504 15.96 35.53 20.67
C GLU A 504 15.21 34.47 19.85
N VAL A 505 15.01 33.29 20.43
CA VAL A 505 14.22 32.22 19.79
C VAL A 505 12.75 32.60 19.82
N LYS A 506 12.13 32.74 18.64
CA LYS A 506 10.68 32.97 18.52
C LYS A 506 9.92 31.68 18.20
N TYR A 507 10.47 30.83 17.34
CA TYR A 507 9.80 29.60 16.87
C TYR A 507 10.74 28.40 16.89
N THR A 508 10.15 27.21 16.97
CA THR A 508 10.83 25.93 16.67
C THR A 508 10.13 25.24 15.51
N ALA A 509 10.87 24.46 14.74
CA ALA A 509 10.38 23.84 13.52
C ALA A 509 11.07 22.50 13.27
N SER A 510 10.39 21.60 12.57
CA SER A 510 11.02 20.45 11.96
C SER A 510 11.33 20.70 10.48
N ARG A 511 11.96 19.72 9.83
CA ARG A 511 12.10 19.69 8.38
C ARG A 511 10.76 19.71 7.63
N ALA A 512 9.71 19.09 8.19
CA ALA A 512 8.36 19.10 7.60
C ALA A 512 7.78 20.52 7.52
N ASP A 513 8.24 21.42 8.39
CA ASP A 513 7.80 22.81 8.41
C ASP A 513 8.65 23.67 7.47
N LEU A 514 9.99 23.56 7.56
CA LEU A 514 10.90 24.43 6.83
C LEU A 514 11.03 24.11 5.34
N VAL A 515 10.61 22.92 4.89
CA VAL A 515 10.60 22.58 3.46
C VAL A 515 9.77 23.58 2.64
N PHE A 516 8.69 24.12 3.22
CA PHE A 516 7.83 25.14 2.59
C PHE A 516 8.50 26.52 2.48
N GLY A 517 9.58 26.77 3.22
CA GLY A 517 10.40 27.98 3.08
C GLY A 517 11.62 27.79 2.18
N SER A 518 11.92 26.54 1.78
CA SER A 518 13.20 26.15 1.17
C SER A 518 13.06 25.57 -0.24
N ASN A 519 12.17 24.58 -0.45
CA ASN A 519 11.95 24.02 -1.78
C ASN A 519 11.31 25.08 -2.68
N SER A 520 11.87 25.35 -3.85
CA SER A 520 11.44 26.47 -4.69
C SER A 520 9.98 26.38 -5.15
N VAL A 521 9.47 25.17 -5.38
CA VAL A 521 8.07 24.95 -5.78
C VAL A 521 7.14 25.14 -4.57
N LEU A 522 7.43 24.49 -3.44
CA LEU A 522 6.61 24.62 -2.23
C LEU A 522 6.63 26.03 -1.67
N ARG A 523 7.78 26.72 -1.77
CA ARG A 523 7.90 28.12 -1.37
C ARG A 523 7.03 29.03 -2.22
N ALA A 524 6.97 28.83 -3.53
CA ALA A 524 6.09 29.62 -4.40
C ALA A 524 4.60 29.47 -3.99
N VAL A 525 4.19 28.25 -3.59
CA VAL A 525 2.83 28.02 -3.05
C VAL A 525 2.66 28.69 -1.68
N ALA A 526 3.66 28.59 -0.80
CA ALA A 526 3.62 29.25 0.51
C ALA A 526 3.51 30.79 0.38
N GLU A 527 4.17 31.40 -0.60
CA GLU A 527 4.09 32.83 -0.91
C GLU A 527 2.67 33.25 -1.32
N VAL A 528 1.95 32.40 -2.07
CA VAL A 528 0.53 32.62 -2.37
C VAL A 528 -0.28 32.69 -1.07
N TYR A 529 -0.13 31.73 -0.16
CA TYR A 529 -0.90 31.72 1.09
C TYR A 529 -0.44 32.76 2.13
N ALA A 530 0.80 33.22 2.07
CA ALA A 530 1.31 34.30 2.93
C ALA A 530 0.88 35.70 2.48
N SER A 531 0.37 35.85 1.25
CA SER A 531 -0.01 37.15 0.70
C SER A 531 -1.15 37.79 1.48
N SER A 532 -1.17 39.13 1.55
CA SER A 532 -2.13 39.88 2.38
C SER A 532 -3.60 39.71 1.96
N ASP A 533 -3.84 39.29 0.72
CA ASP A 533 -5.15 39.02 0.13
C ASP A 533 -5.55 37.53 0.20
N ALA A 534 -4.71 36.68 0.77
CA ALA A 534 -4.86 35.23 0.70
C ALA A 534 -5.65 34.61 1.87
N HIS A 535 -6.04 35.38 2.90
CA HIS A 535 -6.69 34.83 4.09
C HIS A 535 -7.94 34.00 3.77
N GLU A 536 -8.88 34.56 3.00
CA GLU A 536 -10.10 33.85 2.62
C GLU A 536 -9.81 32.67 1.68
N LYS A 537 -8.86 32.83 0.75
CA LYS A 537 -8.42 31.76 -0.15
C LYS A 537 -7.84 30.58 0.63
N PHE A 538 -6.95 30.86 1.57
CA PHE A 538 -6.33 29.84 2.42
C PHE A 538 -7.38 29.03 3.17
N VAL A 539 -8.35 29.69 3.81
CA VAL A 539 -9.40 28.99 4.56
C VAL A 539 -10.25 28.11 3.64
N LYS A 540 -10.63 28.61 2.46
CA LYS A 540 -11.39 27.83 1.47
C LYS A 540 -10.62 26.63 0.94
N ASP A 541 -9.35 26.82 0.59
CA ASP A 541 -8.50 25.75 0.07
C ASP A 541 -8.20 24.70 1.15
N PHE A 542 -7.97 25.12 2.40
CA PHE A 542 -7.83 24.19 3.54
C PHE A 542 -9.10 23.36 3.73
N VAL A 543 -10.28 23.98 3.72
CA VAL A 543 -11.55 23.25 3.85
C VAL A 543 -11.76 22.27 2.70
N ALA A 544 -11.44 22.67 1.46
CA ALA A 544 -11.55 21.77 0.31
C ALA A 544 -10.63 20.55 0.45
N ALA A 545 -9.36 20.75 0.80
CA ALA A 545 -8.41 19.68 1.01
C ALA A 545 -8.79 18.78 2.22
N TRP A 546 -9.29 19.38 3.30
CA TRP A 546 -9.81 18.66 4.46
C TRP A 546 -10.96 17.72 4.08
N VAL A 547 -11.97 18.25 3.38
CA VAL A 547 -13.14 17.49 2.92
C VAL A 547 -12.74 16.36 1.97
N LYS A 548 -11.76 16.61 1.10
CA LYS A 548 -11.18 15.56 0.24
C LYS A 548 -10.65 14.40 1.09
N VAL A 549 -9.76 14.67 2.06
CA VAL A 549 -9.18 13.63 2.93
C VAL A 549 -10.25 12.86 3.71
N MET A 550 -11.25 13.56 4.26
CA MET A 550 -12.33 12.92 5.01
C MET A 550 -13.16 11.94 4.17
N ASN A 551 -13.15 12.07 2.84
CA ASN A 551 -13.98 11.27 1.93
C ASN A 551 -13.17 10.32 1.02
N LEU A 552 -11.87 10.15 1.24
CA LEU A 552 -11.01 9.31 0.37
C LEU A 552 -11.47 7.84 0.28
N ASP A 553 -12.14 7.33 1.33
CA ASP A 553 -12.64 5.95 1.40
C ASP A 553 -14.14 5.81 1.13
N ARG A 554 -14.82 6.88 0.73
CA ARG A 554 -16.27 6.92 0.50
C ARG A 554 -16.68 6.40 -0.87
N PHE A 555 -16.19 5.21 -1.20
CA PHE A 555 -16.55 4.50 -2.43
C PHE A 555 -18.02 4.06 -2.48
N ASP A 556 -18.73 4.09 -1.34
CA ASP A 556 -20.18 3.88 -1.25
C ASP A 556 -21.00 5.03 -1.87
N LEU A 557 -20.37 6.19 -2.11
CA LEU A 557 -21.00 7.37 -2.71
C LEU A 557 -20.71 7.53 -4.22
N LEU A 558 -19.89 6.66 -4.80
CA LEU A 558 -19.44 6.74 -6.19
C LEU A 558 -20.35 5.98 -7.17
#